data_AF-A0A6P7U9D1-F1
#
_entry.id   AF-A0A6P7U9D1-F1
#
_cell.length_a   1.000
_cell.length_b   1.000
_cell.length_c   1.000
_cell.angle_alpha   90.00
_cell.angle_beta   90.00
_cell.angle_gamma   90.00
#
_symmetry.space_group_name_H-M   'P 1'
#
loop_
_entity.id
_entity.type
_entity.pdbx_description
1 polymer ?
#
loop_
_entity_poly.entity_id
_entity_poly.type
_entity_poly.pdbx_seq_one_letter_code
_entity_poly.pdbx_strand_id
1 'polypeptide(L)'
;MEKIYEEASKRIKNLTQTELNSVNLFKTINEHALSLHNYYIDRLILSPEKFEKIDKNIRRILMDNHIHLKPANKKRFYLPRKEFGRGLESVSNKAERIILQFYADLKYKANYCLKRAEILLVINSKKTHTATIAEFLSRKYNENVNELKISDLVKLQREYLCKKSKEALALYFVRMSKEY
;
A
#
# COMPACT_ATOMS: atom_id res chain seq x y z
N MET A 1 10.08 -14.79 -5.53
CA MET A 1 8.95 -13.87 -5.28
C MET A 1 7.77 -14.62 -4.68
N GLU A 2 7.39 -15.76 -5.25
CA GLU A 2 6.28 -16.59 -4.76
C GLU A 2 6.44 -17.02 -3.29
N LYS A 3 7.61 -17.55 -2.89
CA LYS A 3 7.81 -18.08 -1.53
C LYS A 3 7.46 -17.13 -0.38
N ILE A 4 7.85 -15.84 -0.43
CA ILE A 4 7.52 -14.91 0.68
C ILE A 4 6.10 -14.39 0.58
N TYR A 5 5.56 -14.25 -0.62
CA TYR A 5 4.15 -13.98 -0.79
C TYR A 5 3.27 -15.12 -0.24
N GLU A 6 3.66 -16.38 -0.49
CA GLU A 6 3.05 -17.58 0.07
C GLU A 6 3.18 -17.61 1.59
N GLU A 7 4.36 -17.33 2.13
CA GLU A 7 4.60 -17.30 3.57
C GLU A 7 3.79 -16.21 4.27
N ALA A 8 3.75 -14.99 3.71
CA ALA A 8 2.92 -13.91 4.24
C ALA A 8 1.42 -14.29 4.17
N SER A 9 0.98 -14.91 3.08
CA SER A 9 -0.39 -15.42 2.94
C SER A 9 -0.71 -16.51 3.97
N LYS A 10 0.23 -17.43 4.22
CA LYS A 10 0.11 -18.50 5.22
C LYS A 10 0.01 -17.91 6.62
N ARG A 11 0.85 -16.93 6.96
CA ARG A 11 0.77 -16.21 8.24
C ARG A 11 -0.57 -15.52 8.44
N ILE A 12 -1.09 -14.85 7.41
CA ILE A 12 -2.41 -14.19 7.48
C ILE A 12 -3.50 -15.24 7.72
N LYS A 13 -3.50 -16.35 6.97
CA LYS A 13 -4.46 -17.45 7.15
C LYS A 13 -4.43 -18.03 8.57
N ASN A 14 -3.24 -18.27 9.10
CA ASN A 14 -3.10 -18.79 10.47
C ASN A 14 -3.63 -17.76 11.49
N LEU A 15 -3.34 -16.47 11.30
CA LEU A 15 -3.84 -15.41 12.18
C LEU A 15 -5.36 -15.30 12.13
N THR A 16 -6.01 -15.50 10.98
CA THR A 16 -7.48 -15.46 10.90
C THR A 16 -8.17 -16.63 11.61
N GLN A 17 -7.45 -17.68 11.98
CA GLN A 17 -7.97 -18.82 12.74
C GLN A 17 -7.79 -18.65 14.26
N THR A 18 -7.11 -17.60 14.70
CA THR A 18 -6.92 -17.32 16.13
C THR A 18 -8.14 -16.62 16.73
N GLU A 19 -8.30 -16.70 18.06
CA GLU A 19 -9.35 -16.02 18.81
C GLU A 19 -9.03 -14.52 19.07
N LEU A 20 -8.15 -13.92 18.27
CA LEU A 20 -7.83 -12.51 18.39
C LEU A 20 -9.04 -11.64 18.02
N ASN A 21 -9.36 -10.67 18.89
CA ASN A 21 -10.33 -9.65 18.52
C ASN A 21 -9.87 -8.88 17.28
N SER A 22 -10.81 -8.23 16.60
CA SER A 22 -10.50 -7.56 15.32
C SER A 22 -9.41 -6.48 15.42
N VAL A 23 -9.22 -5.84 16.58
CA VAL A 23 -8.17 -4.82 16.76
C VAL A 23 -6.80 -5.48 16.75
N ASN A 24 -6.64 -6.51 17.58
CA ASN A 24 -5.41 -7.25 17.71
C ASN A 24 -5.09 -8.03 16.43
N LEU A 25 -6.10 -8.59 15.75
CA LEU A 25 -5.91 -9.28 14.49
C LEU A 25 -5.25 -8.39 13.42
N PHE A 26 -5.78 -7.19 13.17
CA PHE A 26 -5.19 -6.28 12.18
C PHE A 26 -3.82 -5.77 12.60
N LYS A 27 -3.62 -5.49 13.91
CA LYS A 27 -2.32 -5.10 14.44
C LYS A 27 -1.27 -6.20 14.18
N THR A 28 -1.58 -7.44 14.54
CA THR A 28 -0.68 -8.58 14.35
C THR A 28 -0.44 -8.88 12.87
N ILE A 29 -1.45 -8.74 11.99
CA ILE A 29 -1.25 -8.86 10.54
C ILE A 29 -0.23 -7.83 10.05
N ASN A 30 -0.35 -6.56 10.46
CA ASN A 30 0.56 -5.50 10.05
C ASN A 30 1.99 -5.76 10.53
N GLU A 31 2.15 -6.16 11.79
CA GLU A 31 3.45 -6.34 12.44
C GLU A 31 4.14 -7.65 12.03
N HIS A 32 3.41 -8.75 11.94
CA HIS A 32 3.98 -10.09 11.75
C HIS A 32 3.94 -10.60 10.30
N ALA A 33 2.88 -10.30 9.56
CA ALA A 33 2.72 -10.80 8.19
C ALA A 33 3.16 -9.77 7.14
N LEU A 34 2.76 -8.51 7.30
CA LEU A 34 3.08 -7.47 6.32
C LEU A 34 4.51 -6.93 6.43
N SER A 35 5.17 -7.09 7.58
CA SER A 35 6.60 -6.77 7.74
C SER A 35 7.50 -7.55 6.79
N LEU A 36 7.13 -8.79 6.42
CA LEU A 36 7.84 -9.59 5.42
C LEU A 36 7.95 -8.92 4.06
N HIS A 37 6.97 -8.08 3.69
CA HIS A 37 6.98 -7.39 2.40
C HIS A 37 8.04 -6.28 2.34
N ASN A 38 8.53 -5.77 3.48
CA ASN A 38 9.53 -4.70 3.50
C ASN A 38 10.79 -5.09 2.71
N TYR A 39 11.30 -6.31 2.93
CA TYR A 39 12.47 -6.83 2.22
C TYR A 39 12.30 -6.88 0.70
N TYR A 40 11.05 -6.98 0.22
CA TYR A 40 10.76 -7.10 -1.21
C TYR A 40 10.49 -5.78 -1.88
N ILE A 41 9.89 -4.84 -1.17
CA ILE A 41 9.61 -3.51 -1.69
C ILE A 41 10.91 -2.83 -2.10
N ASP A 42 12.00 -3.04 -1.35
CA ASP A 42 13.34 -2.53 -1.67
C ASP A 42 13.94 -3.11 -2.96
N ARG A 43 13.31 -4.13 -3.55
CA ARG A 43 13.72 -4.69 -4.84
C ARG A 43 13.16 -3.84 -5.99
N LEU A 44 14.04 -3.05 -6.60
CA LEU A 44 13.83 -1.98 -7.61
C LEU A 44 13.02 -2.30 -8.89
N ILE A 45 12.41 -3.48 -9.02
CA ILE A 45 11.80 -3.98 -10.26
C ILE A 45 10.28 -4.25 -10.09
N LEU A 46 9.71 -3.99 -8.91
CA LEU A 46 8.28 -4.24 -8.70
C LEU A 46 7.42 -3.10 -9.26
N SER A 47 6.45 -3.46 -10.10
CA SER A 47 5.46 -2.54 -10.65
C SER A 47 4.31 -2.31 -9.64
N PRO A 48 3.63 -1.16 -9.70
CA PRO A 48 2.45 -0.85 -8.87
C PRO A 48 1.39 -1.95 -8.87
N GLU A 49 1.15 -2.55 -10.03
CA GLU A 49 0.16 -3.61 -10.23
C GLU A 49 0.43 -4.85 -9.37
N LYS A 50 1.70 -5.17 -9.14
CA LYS A 50 2.08 -6.30 -8.28
C LYS A 50 1.69 -6.03 -6.83
N PHE A 51 1.89 -4.81 -6.34
CA PHE A 51 1.49 -4.44 -4.97
C PHE A 51 -0.03 -4.45 -4.81
N GLU A 52 -0.77 -3.93 -5.79
CA GLU A 52 -2.24 -3.99 -5.80
C GLU A 52 -2.77 -5.44 -5.84
N LYS A 53 -2.10 -6.34 -6.57
CA LYS A 53 -2.43 -7.77 -6.59
C LYS A 53 -2.24 -8.42 -5.22
N ILE A 54 -1.17 -8.06 -4.50
CA ILE A 54 -0.93 -8.50 -3.13
C ILE A 54 -2.06 -8.01 -2.22
N ASP A 55 -2.38 -6.72 -2.27
CA ASP A 55 -3.48 -6.11 -1.50
C ASP A 55 -4.84 -6.76 -1.80
N LYS A 56 -5.11 -7.10 -3.06
CA LYS A 56 -6.32 -7.85 -3.47
C LYS A 56 -6.37 -9.24 -2.85
N ASN A 57 -5.25 -9.95 -2.83
CA ASN A 57 -5.20 -11.30 -2.31
C ASN A 57 -5.31 -11.35 -0.78
N ILE A 58 -4.68 -10.40 -0.07
CA ILE A 58 -4.87 -10.24 1.38
C ILE A 58 -6.35 -10.04 1.69
N ARG A 59 -7.02 -9.12 0.98
CA ARG A 59 -8.46 -8.91 1.15
C ARG A 59 -9.26 -10.17 0.86
N ARG A 60 -8.89 -10.96 -0.16
CA ARG A 60 -9.55 -12.24 -0.46
C ARG A 60 -9.45 -13.21 0.71
N ILE A 61 -8.26 -13.42 1.27
CA ILE A 61 -8.06 -14.29 2.44
C ILE A 61 -8.95 -13.83 3.62
N LEU A 62 -9.01 -12.53 3.88
CA LEU A 62 -9.86 -11.99 4.96
C LEU A 62 -11.36 -12.17 4.70
N MET A 63 -11.80 -12.13 3.43
CA MET A 63 -13.19 -12.38 3.07
C MET A 63 -13.53 -13.88 3.16
N ASP A 64 -12.64 -14.75 2.70
CA ASP A 64 -12.81 -16.20 2.74
C ASP A 64 -12.89 -16.73 4.19
N ASN A 65 -12.22 -16.06 5.13
CA ASN A 65 -12.28 -16.36 6.58
C ASN A 65 -13.34 -15.54 7.33
N HIS A 66 -14.30 -14.94 6.62
CA HIS A 66 -15.43 -14.17 7.20
C HIS A 66 -15.04 -12.99 8.12
N ILE A 67 -13.79 -12.53 8.10
CA ILE A 67 -13.33 -11.33 8.83
C ILE A 67 -13.95 -10.05 8.23
N HIS A 68 -14.29 -10.09 6.94
CA HIS A 68 -14.92 -8.99 6.24
C HIS A 68 -15.92 -9.47 5.19
N LEU A 69 -17.02 -8.76 5.05
CA LEU A 69 -18.06 -9.08 4.09
C LEU A 69 -17.72 -8.51 2.70
N LYS A 70 -18.05 -9.27 1.65
CA LYS A 70 -17.87 -8.87 0.24
C LYS A 70 -18.49 -7.50 -0.14
N PRO A 71 -19.70 -7.11 0.32
CA PRO A 71 -20.26 -5.79 0.01
C PRO A 71 -19.59 -4.63 0.75
N ALA A 72 -18.73 -4.90 1.74
CA ALA A 72 -18.16 -3.83 2.53
C ALA A 72 -17.05 -3.07 1.77
N ASN A 73 -16.91 -1.79 2.12
CA ASN A 73 -16.06 -0.87 1.40
C ASN A 73 -14.58 -1.26 1.50
N LYS A 74 -13.98 -1.66 0.38
CA LYS A 74 -12.56 -2.06 0.28
C LYS A 74 -11.57 -1.01 0.81
N LYS A 75 -11.89 0.29 0.68
CA LYS A 75 -10.99 1.38 1.10
C LYS A 75 -10.99 1.56 2.62
N ARG A 76 -12.10 1.21 3.27
CA ARG A 76 -12.23 1.22 4.73
C ARG A 76 -11.25 0.28 5.43
N PHE A 77 -10.78 -0.79 4.77
CA PHE A 77 -9.74 -1.64 5.32
C PHE A 77 -8.48 -0.85 5.69
N TYR A 78 -8.07 0.02 4.77
CA TYR A 78 -6.79 0.72 4.83
C TYR A 78 -6.83 2.03 5.61
N LEU A 79 -8.04 2.47 5.99
CA LEU A 79 -8.19 3.63 6.86
C LEU A 79 -7.85 3.27 8.32
N PRO A 80 -7.29 4.21 9.10
CA PRO A 80 -7.13 4.06 10.53
C PRO A 80 -8.48 3.83 11.22
N ARG A 81 -8.49 3.07 12.33
CA ARG A 81 -9.72 2.85 13.11
C ARG A 81 -10.33 4.14 13.68
N LYS A 82 -9.49 5.14 14.00
CA LYS A 82 -9.92 6.48 14.42
C LYS A 82 -10.74 7.20 13.35
N GLU A 83 -10.55 6.84 12.08
CA GLU A 83 -11.26 7.36 10.91
C GLU A 83 -12.30 6.34 10.41
N PHE A 84 -12.91 5.60 11.34
CA PHE A 84 -13.87 4.53 11.09
C PHE A 84 -13.35 3.38 10.21
N GLY A 85 -12.05 3.26 9.98
CA GLY A 85 -11.44 2.19 9.19
C GLY A 85 -11.27 0.87 9.94
N ARG A 86 -10.47 -0.05 9.37
CA ARG A 86 -10.08 -1.32 10.03
C ARG A 86 -8.62 -1.33 10.49
N GLY A 87 -7.78 -0.45 9.95
CA GLY A 87 -6.38 -0.30 10.32
C GLY A 87 -5.45 -1.33 9.68
N LEU A 88 -5.83 -1.94 8.56
CA LEU A 88 -4.93 -2.80 7.78
C LEU A 88 -3.96 -1.93 6.99
N GLU A 89 -2.66 -2.21 7.03
CA GLU A 89 -1.69 -1.48 6.20
C GLU A 89 -1.82 -1.89 4.73
N SER A 90 -1.89 -0.93 3.81
CA SER A 90 -1.87 -1.23 2.36
C SER A 90 -0.44 -1.47 1.92
N VAL A 91 -0.20 -2.62 1.29
CA VAL A 91 1.12 -2.95 0.72
C VAL A 91 1.46 -1.97 -0.40
N SER A 92 0.48 -1.58 -1.22
CA SER A 92 0.63 -0.56 -2.28
C SER A 92 1.08 0.80 -1.71
N ASN A 93 0.34 1.34 -0.73
CA ASN A 93 0.71 2.62 -0.11
C ASN A 93 2.06 2.55 0.62
N LYS A 94 2.36 1.42 1.28
CA LYS A 94 3.66 1.23 1.96
C LYS A 94 4.81 1.18 0.96
N ALA A 95 4.61 0.52 -0.18
CA ALA A 95 5.60 0.43 -1.23
C ALA A 95 5.96 1.81 -1.78
N GLU A 96 4.96 2.65 -2.05
CA GLU A 96 5.17 4.02 -2.51
C GLU A 96 6.06 4.83 -1.56
N ARG A 97 5.83 4.73 -0.25
CA ARG A 97 6.62 5.46 0.75
C ARG A 97 8.07 4.98 0.80
N ILE A 98 8.28 3.67 0.77
CA ILE A 98 9.63 3.07 0.81
C ILE A 98 10.38 3.42 -0.47
N ILE A 99 9.75 3.30 -1.64
CA ILE A 99 10.37 3.61 -2.94
C ILE A 99 10.73 5.10 -3.03
N LEU A 100 9.82 6.00 -2.61
CA LEU A 100 10.08 7.43 -2.59
C LEU A 100 11.27 7.77 -1.67
N GLN A 101 11.29 7.22 -0.45
CA GLN A 101 12.38 7.43 0.49
C GLN A 101 13.71 6.89 -0.04
N PHE A 102 13.70 5.66 -0.58
CA PHE A 102 14.87 5.05 -1.18
C PHE A 102 15.43 5.92 -2.32
N TYR A 103 14.57 6.42 -3.20
CA TYR A 103 14.98 7.26 -4.33
C TYR A 103 15.54 8.60 -3.87
N ALA A 104 14.93 9.23 -2.87
CA ALA A 104 15.43 10.46 -2.26
C ALA A 104 16.79 10.26 -1.60
N ASP A 105 16.96 9.18 -0.82
CA ASP A 105 18.22 8.82 -0.18
C ASP A 105 19.32 8.53 -1.22
N LEU A 106 18.96 7.85 -2.31
CA LEU A 106 19.89 7.56 -3.39
C LEU A 106 20.36 8.84 -4.09
N LYS A 107 19.44 9.78 -4.38
CA LYS A 107 19.76 11.10 -4.92
C LYS A 107 20.69 11.89 -4.01
N TYR A 108 20.37 11.96 -2.72
CA TYR A 108 21.19 12.65 -1.73
C TYR A 108 22.62 12.06 -1.67
N LYS A 109 22.73 10.73 -1.60
CA LYS A 109 24.01 10.02 -1.51
C LYS A 109 24.82 10.05 -2.80
N ALA A 110 24.17 10.21 -3.96
CA ALA A 110 24.86 10.34 -5.24
C ALA A 110 25.78 11.57 -5.29
N ASN A 111 25.50 12.61 -4.49
CA ASN A 111 26.30 13.82 -4.44
C ASN A 111 27.73 13.60 -3.90
N TYR A 112 27.96 12.52 -3.14
CA TYR A 112 29.26 12.26 -2.50
C TYR A 112 29.72 10.80 -2.61
N CYS A 113 28.98 9.93 -3.29
CA CYS A 113 29.36 8.54 -3.50
C CYS A 113 29.20 8.14 -4.97
N LEU A 114 30.34 7.92 -5.66
CA LEU A 114 30.38 7.54 -7.08
C LEU A 114 29.53 6.31 -7.38
N LYS A 115 29.64 5.25 -6.55
CA LYS A 115 28.80 4.05 -6.70
C LYS A 115 27.30 4.36 -6.66
N ARG A 116 26.88 5.31 -5.82
CA ARG A 116 25.46 5.72 -5.72
C ARG A 116 25.03 6.55 -6.93
N ALA A 117 25.91 7.40 -7.44
CA ALA A 117 25.68 8.14 -8.68
C ALA A 117 25.52 7.21 -9.89
N GLU A 118 26.39 6.20 -10.03
CA GLU A 118 26.27 5.19 -11.09
C GLU A 118 24.96 4.39 -11.00
N ILE A 119 24.59 3.94 -9.80
CA ILE A 119 23.32 3.23 -9.59
C ILE A 119 22.13 4.13 -9.97
N LEU A 120 22.16 5.40 -9.59
CA LEU A 120 21.11 6.37 -9.91
C LEU A 120 20.98 6.57 -11.43
N LEU A 121 22.10 6.69 -12.15
CA LEU A 121 22.13 6.77 -13.62
C LEU A 121 21.47 5.54 -14.26
N VAL A 122 21.81 4.34 -13.80
CA VAL A 122 21.23 3.08 -14.31
C VAL A 122 19.73 2.99 -14.02
N ILE A 123 19.29 3.40 -12.84
CA ILE A 123 17.87 3.40 -12.45
C ILE A 123 17.08 4.37 -13.36
N ASN A 124 17.61 5.57 -13.57
CA ASN A 124 16.99 6.60 -14.40
C ASN A 124 16.98 6.21 -15.88
N SER A 125 18.07 5.63 -16.42
CA SER A 125 18.13 5.22 -17.82
C SER A 125 17.15 4.10 -18.16
N LYS A 126 16.95 3.16 -17.23
CA LYS A 126 15.97 2.07 -17.37
C LYS A 126 14.52 2.51 -17.20
N LYS A 127 14.25 3.75 -16.80
CA LYS A 127 12.90 4.29 -16.53
C LYS A 127 12.06 3.35 -15.64
N THR A 128 12.71 2.74 -14.66
CA THR A 128 12.01 1.85 -13.71
C THR A 128 10.96 2.60 -12.90
N HIS A 129 10.03 1.89 -12.27
CA HIS A 129 9.01 2.53 -11.42
C HIS A 129 9.65 3.39 -10.31
N THR A 130 10.79 2.98 -9.77
CA THR A 130 11.58 3.78 -8.82
C THR A 130 11.98 5.14 -9.40
N ALA A 131 12.42 5.19 -10.65
CA ALA A 131 12.82 6.43 -11.30
C ALA A 131 11.64 7.37 -11.56
N THR A 132 10.45 6.81 -11.83
CA THR A 132 9.23 7.55 -12.14
C THR A 132 8.29 7.72 -10.94
N ILE A 133 8.74 7.39 -9.72
CA ILE A 133 7.88 7.36 -8.52
C ILE A 133 7.25 8.72 -8.24
N ALA A 134 8.02 9.82 -8.32
CA ALA A 134 7.50 11.16 -8.10
C ALA A 134 6.37 11.49 -9.08
N GLU A 135 6.59 11.24 -10.37
CA GLU A 135 5.59 11.49 -11.42
C GLU A 135 4.34 10.60 -11.25
N PHE A 136 4.53 9.33 -10.90
CA PHE A 136 3.44 8.40 -10.61
C PHE A 136 2.59 8.88 -9.43
N LEU A 137 3.22 9.29 -8.33
CA LEU A 137 2.52 9.79 -7.15
C LEU A 137 1.81 11.11 -7.45
N SER A 138 2.45 12.02 -8.18
CA SER A 138 1.83 13.27 -8.60
C SER A 138 0.56 13.05 -9.42
N ARG A 139 0.58 12.09 -10.36
CA ARG A 139 -0.62 11.70 -11.12
C ARG A 139 -1.69 11.05 -10.25
N LYS A 140 -1.31 10.18 -9.31
CA LYS A 140 -2.24 9.42 -8.46
C LYS A 140 -2.96 10.32 -7.45
N TYR A 141 -2.23 11.25 -6.84
CA TYR A 141 -2.73 12.12 -5.77
C TYR A 141 -3.12 13.52 -6.25
N ASN A 142 -2.77 13.89 -7.48
CA ASN A 142 -2.97 15.21 -8.06
C ASN A 142 -2.26 16.32 -7.25
N GLU A 143 -1.03 16.05 -6.82
CA GLU A 143 -0.22 16.92 -5.96
C GLU A 143 1.25 16.93 -6.42
N ASN A 144 2.03 17.96 -6.07
CA ASN A 144 3.44 18.02 -6.43
C ASN A 144 4.31 17.28 -5.40
N VAL A 145 4.89 16.14 -5.80
CA VAL A 145 5.61 15.24 -4.88
C VAL A 145 7.12 15.54 -4.78
N ASN A 146 7.67 16.50 -5.54
CA ASN A 146 9.12 16.70 -5.64
C ASN A 146 9.81 17.08 -4.31
N GLU A 147 9.07 17.64 -3.35
CA GLU A 147 9.58 18.07 -2.04
C GLU A 147 8.83 17.43 -0.85
N LEU A 148 8.00 16.43 -1.12
CA LEU A 148 7.08 15.89 -0.14
C LEU A 148 7.81 14.99 0.88
N LYS A 149 7.67 15.29 2.17
CA LYS A 149 8.15 14.38 3.23
C LYS A 149 7.26 13.15 3.27
N ILE A 150 7.78 12.02 3.77
CA ILE A 150 6.97 10.79 3.96
C ILE A 150 5.71 11.09 4.80
N SER A 151 5.82 11.93 5.82
CA SER A 151 4.68 12.31 6.68
C SER A 151 3.54 12.93 5.89
N ASP A 152 3.86 13.73 4.88
CA ASP A 152 2.88 14.40 4.04
C ASP A 152 2.26 13.40 3.07
N LEU A 153 3.06 12.46 2.54
CA LEU A 153 2.56 11.38 1.69
C LEU A 153 1.59 10.47 2.45
N VAL A 154 1.84 10.19 3.73
CA VAL A 154 0.91 9.42 4.57
C VAL A 154 -0.43 10.15 4.71
N LYS A 155 -0.42 11.48 4.87
CA LYS A 155 -1.65 12.28 4.95
C LYS A 155 -2.40 12.25 3.61
N LEU A 156 -1.72 12.50 2.50
CA LEU A 156 -2.29 12.42 1.15
C LEU A 156 -2.89 11.04 0.86
N GLN A 157 -2.19 9.97 1.24
CA GLN A 157 -2.68 8.59 1.11
C GLN A 157 -4.00 8.39 1.88
N ARG A 158 -4.12 8.92 3.09
CA ARG A 158 -5.35 8.84 3.90
C ARG A 158 -6.48 9.65 3.29
N GLU A 159 -6.22 10.89 2.90
CA GLU A 159 -7.19 11.78 2.25
C GLU A 159 -7.73 11.17 0.96
N TYR A 160 -6.83 10.61 0.14
CA TYR A 160 -7.19 9.89 -1.07
C TYR A 160 -8.09 8.67 -0.78
N LEU A 161 -7.75 7.86 0.23
CA LEU A 161 -8.58 6.72 0.63
C LEU A 161 -9.96 7.17 1.14
N CYS A 162 -10.01 8.25 1.91
CA CYS A 162 -11.25 8.83 2.44
C CYS A 162 -12.13 9.36 1.31
N LYS A 163 -11.58 10.13 0.37
CA LYS A 163 -12.27 10.62 -0.83
C LYS A 163 -12.85 9.47 -1.63
N LYS A 164 -12.04 8.45 -1.95
CA LYS A 164 -12.49 7.25 -2.67
C LYS A 164 -13.53 6.44 -1.91
N SER A 165 -13.47 6.43 -0.57
CA SER A 165 -14.48 5.77 0.26
C SER A 165 -15.83 6.49 0.16
N LYS A 166 -15.84 7.82 0.19
CA LYS A 166 -17.05 8.65 0.03
C LYS A 166 -17.66 8.51 -1.36
N GLU A 167 -16.84 8.54 -2.41
CA GLU A 167 -17.28 8.31 -3.80
C GLU A 167 -17.98 6.94 -3.96
N ALA A 168 -17.42 5.89 -3.34
CA ALA A 168 -18.01 4.55 -3.39
C ALA A 168 -19.36 4.46 -2.65
N LEU A 169 -19.51 5.17 -1.53
CA LEU A 169 -20.78 5.26 -0.80
C LEU A 169 -21.83 6.01 -1.61
N ALA A 170 -21.47 7.14 -2.22
CA ALA A 170 -22.37 7.91 -3.07
C ALA A 170 -22.91 7.06 -4.25
N LEU A 171 -22.03 6.31 -4.93
CA LEU A 171 -22.44 5.40 -6.00
C LEU A 171 -23.38 4.29 -5.53
N TYR A 172 -23.17 3.76 -4.32
CA TYR A 172 -24.05 2.76 -3.73
C TYR A 172 -25.45 3.33 -3.48
N PHE A 173 -25.55 4.52 -2.88
CA PHE A 173 -26.85 5.18 -2.65
C PHE A 173 -27.58 5.51 -3.96
N VAL A 174 -26.88 5.98 -4.99
CA VAL A 174 -27.46 6.23 -6.33
C VAL A 174 -27.99 4.95 -6.96
N ARG A 175 -27.34 3.81 -6.73
CA ARG A 175 -27.81 2.52 -7.24
C ARG A 175 -29.07 2.06 -6.52
N MET A 176 -29.08 2.17 -5.19
CA MET A 176 -30.25 1.82 -4.37
C MET A 176 -31.47 2.68 -4.74
N SER A 177 -31.30 3.97 -5.04
CA SER A 177 -32.40 4.86 -5.41
C SER A 177 -32.95 4.64 -6.83
N LYS A 178 -32.33 3.77 -7.64
CA LYS A 178 -32.82 3.38 -8.97
C LYS A 178 -33.54 2.03 -8.97
N GLU A 179 -33.46 1.31 -7.85
CA GLU A 179 -34.08 0.00 -7.66
C GLU A 179 -35.44 0.11 -6.93
N TYR A 180 -35.88 1.34 -6.62
CA TYR A 180 -37.21 1.73 -6.13
C TYR A 180 -37.80 2.81 -7.04
#